data_AF-A0A514E9H6-F1
#
_entry.id   AF-A0A514E9H6-F1
#
_cell.length_a   1.000
_cell.length_b   1.000
_cell.length_c   1.000
_cell.angle_alpha   90.00
_cell.angle_beta   90.00
_cell.angle_gamma   90.00
#
_symmetry.space_group_name_H-M   'P 1'
#
loop_
_entity.id
_entity.type
_entity.pdbx_description
1 polymer ?
#
loop_
_entity_poly.entity_id
_entity_poly.type
_entity_poly.pdbx_seq_one_letter_code
_entity_poly.pdbx_strand_id
1 'polypeptide(L)'
;MKMEVSMAVGTCPKRTYAALAGLFLAMCSGLVACATHQSTIVEELSSRSRIPPTELQQLLNDCDRTQRSMNICAFRDFVASDLDLDAALKAKRESLPQCRAQIDGAQAAWEAEREKACNEEPEAEEGGSMRPMLISACKTTATRARITFVKEIK
;
A
#
# COMPACT_ATOMS: atom_id res chain seq x y z
N MET A 1 -9.55 5.39 18.81
CA MET A 1 -10.19 6.42 17.97
C MET A 1 -11.15 5.75 17.00
N LYS A 2 -12.44 6.08 17.00
CA LYS A 2 -13.38 5.60 15.97
C LYS A 2 -13.05 6.36 14.69
N MET A 3 -12.47 5.68 13.71
CA MET A 3 -12.35 6.21 12.36
C MET A 3 -13.76 6.24 11.76
N GLU A 4 -14.45 7.37 11.90
CA GLU A 4 -15.66 7.62 11.13
C GLU A 4 -15.27 7.72 9.66
N VAL A 5 -15.68 6.71 8.90
CA VAL A 5 -15.44 6.61 7.47
C VAL A 5 -16.20 7.75 6.79
N SER A 6 -15.52 8.86 6.53
CA SER A 6 -16.06 9.95 5.70
C SER A 6 -16.13 9.47 4.26
N MET A 7 -17.26 8.85 3.92
CA MET A 7 -17.59 8.32 2.61
C MET A 7 -17.99 9.46 1.66
N ALA A 8 -17.00 10.12 1.06
CA ALA A 8 -17.25 10.92 -0.13
C ALA A 8 -17.32 9.99 -1.37
N VAL A 9 -18.36 9.16 -1.44
CA VAL A 9 -18.68 8.37 -2.63
C VAL A 9 -19.37 9.29 -3.63
N GLY A 10 -18.58 9.99 -4.45
CA GLY A 10 -19.08 10.54 -5.71
C GLY A 10 -19.69 9.40 -6.51
N THR A 11 -20.97 9.49 -6.83
CA THR A 11 -21.71 8.40 -7.47
C THR A 11 -21.19 8.19 -8.89
N CYS A 12 -20.62 7.02 -9.15
CA CYS A 12 -20.26 6.64 -10.51
C CYS A 12 -21.54 6.29 -11.29
N PRO A 13 -21.72 6.78 -12.54
CA PRO A 13 -22.88 6.43 -13.34
C PRO A 13 -22.92 4.91 -13.59
N LYS A 14 -24.01 4.27 -13.14
CA LYS A 14 -24.30 2.85 -13.41
C LYS A 14 -24.67 2.69 -14.88
N ARG A 15 -23.92 1.90 -15.65
CA ARG A 15 -24.38 1.41 -16.96
C ARG A 15 -24.01 -0.05 -17.17
N THR A 16 -24.99 -0.75 -17.76
CA THR A 16 -25.04 -2.18 -18.05
C THR A 16 -23.95 -2.60 -19.04
N TYR A 17 -23.07 -3.52 -18.63
CA TYR A 17 -22.11 -4.15 -19.54
C TYR A 17 -22.72 -5.45 -20.09
N ALA A 18 -22.88 -5.50 -21.42
CA ALA A 18 -23.06 -6.75 -22.14
C ALA A 18 -21.73 -7.51 -22.12
N ALA A 19 -21.73 -8.71 -21.54
CA ALA A 19 -20.57 -9.57 -21.47
C ALA A 19 -20.28 -10.21 -22.83
N LEU A 20 -19.10 -9.95 -23.39
CA LEU A 20 -18.51 -10.77 -24.45
C LEU A 20 -17.30 -11.50 -23.86
N ALA A 21 -17.47 -12.80 -23.68
CA ALA A 21 -16.46 -13.72 -23.17
C ALA A 21 -15.38 -13.95 -24.23
N GLY A 22 -14.19 -13.40 -23.99
CA GLY A 22 -12.97 -13.70 -24.72
C GLY A 22 -12.12 -14.70 -23.93
N LEU A 23 -11.96 -15.90 -24.48
CA LEU A 23 -11.11 -16.97 -23.95
C LEU A 23 -9.63 -16.58 -24.14
N PHE A 24 -8.95 -16.16 -23.07
CA PHE A 24 -7.48 -16.01 -23.06
C PHE A 24 -6.87 -17.10 -22.19
N LEU A 25 -6.31 -18.12 -22.86
CA LEU A 25 -5.39 -19.09 -22.27
C LEU A 25 -4.04 -18.39 -22.03
N ALA A 26 -3.72 -18.10 -20.77
CA ALA A 26 -2.37 -17.70 -20.35
C ALA A 26 -1.89 -18.66 -19.25
N MET A 27 -1.28 -19.77 -19.66
CA MET A 27 -0.43 -20.57 -18.79
C MET A 27 0.94 -19.87 -18.69
N CYS A 28 1.26 -19.30 -17.52
CA CYS A 28 2.62 -18.93 -17.16
C CYS A 28 3.04 -19.64 -15.87
N SER A 29 4.00 -20.53 -16.04
CA SER A 29 4.82 -21.29 -15.09
C SER A 29 5.01 -20.65 -13.70
N GLY A 30 4.51 -21.33 -12.66
CA GLY A 30 4.42 -20.85 -11.27
C GLY A 30 5.71 -20.79 -10.44
N LEU A 31 6.91 -20.87 -11.03
CA LEU A 31 8.17 -20.84 -10.27
C LEU A 31 8.87 -19.46 -10.25
N VAL A 32 8.58 -18.56 -11.19
CA VAL A 32 9.31 -17.27 -11.31
C VAL A 32 8.66 -16.13 -10.51
N ALA A 33 7.36 -16.18 -10.28
CA ALA A 33 6.60 -15.03 -9.73
C ALA A 33 6.95 -14.66 -8.26
N CYS A 34 7.47 -15.60 -7.47
CA CYS A 34 7.75 -15.35 -6.04
C CYS A 34 9.09 -14.60 -5.84
N ALA A 35 10.10 -14.91 -6.67
CA ALA A 35 11.41 -14.24 -6.60
C ALA A 35 11.32 -12.77 -7.04
N THR A 36 10.43 -12.44 -7.99
CA THR A 36 10.27 -11.08 -8.51
C THR A 36 9.63 -10.12 -7.51
N HIS A 37 8.75 -10.61 -6.64
CA HIS A 37 8.01 -9.74 -5.71
C HIS A 37 8.89 -9.22 -4.56
N GLN A 38 9.71 -10.09 -3.96
CA GLN A 38 10.64 -9.66 -2.91
C GLN A 38 11.70 -8.69 -3.44
N SER A 39 12.19 -8.90 -4.67
CA SER A 39 13.12 -7.95 -5.31
C SER A 39 12.48 -6.59 -5.58
N THR A 40 11.19 -6.54 -5.96
CA THR A 40 10.50 -5.26 -6.17
C THR A 40 10.32 -4.46 -4.87
N ILE A 41 10.05 -5.14 -3.76
CA ILE A 41 9.91 -4.47 -2.45
C ILE A 41 11.25 -3.86 -2.02
N VAL A 42 12.36 -4.59 -2.15
CA VAL A 42 13.68 -4.08 -1.75
C VAL A 42 14.15 -2.92 -2.64
N GLU A 43 13.87 -2.97 -3.93
CA GLU A 43 14.18 -1.86 -4.85
C GLU A 43 13.35 -0.60 -4.54
N GLU A 44 12.04 -0.77 -4.31
CA GLU A 44 11.17 0.34 -3.94
C GLU A 44 11.57 0.92 -2.57
N LEU A 45 11.88 0.06 -1.61
CA LEU A 45 12.40 0.47 -0.31
C LEU A 45 13.71 1.23 -0.44
N SER A 46 14.63 0.79 -1.31
CA SER A 46 15.89 1.49 -1.61
C SER A 46 15.62 2.89 -2.15
N SER A 47 14.74 2.99 -3.14
CA SER A 47 14.31 4.26 -3.74
C SER A 47 13.74 5.23 -2.69
N ARG A 48 12.82 4.76 -1.84
CA ARG A 48 12.15 5.61 -0.84
C ARG A 48 13.04 5.96 0.35
N SER A 49 13.89 5.03 0.81
CA SER A 49 14.76 5.22 1.98
C SER A 49 16.09 5.90 1.66
N ARG A 50 16.51 5.88 0.39
CA ARG A 50 17.85 6.27 -0.07
C ARG A 50 18.98 5.45 0.56
N ILE A 51 18.68 4.22 0.98
CA ILE A 51 19.65 3.25 1.50
C ILE A 51 19.98 2.27 0.37
N PRO A 52 21.27 2.04 0.03
CA PRO A 52 21.64 1.09 -1.01
C PRO A 52 21.08 -0.32 -0.74
N PRO A 53 20.69 -1.10 -1.77
CA PRO A 53 20.09 -2.42 -1.59
C PRO A 53 20.95 -3.40 -0.77
N THR A 54 22.28 -3.28 -0.86
CA THR A 54 23.22 -4.10 -0.09
C THR A 54 23.14 -3.83 1.41
N GLU A 55 23.02 -2.56 1.81
CA GLU A 55 22.85 -2.17 3.22
C GLU A 55 21.44 -2.51 3.71
N LEU A 56 20.41 -2.35 2.88
CA LEU A 56 19.06 -2.80 3.20
C LEU A 56 19.00 -4.29 3.50
N GLN A 57 19.64 -5.14 2.69
CA GLN A 57 19.67 -6.58 2.93
C GLN A 57 20.25 -6.90 4.32
N GLN A 58 21.32 -6.22 4.73
CA GLN A 58 21.92 -6.42 6.06
C GLN A 58 20.96 -6.02 7.18
N LEU A 59 20.25 -4.90 7.04
CA LEU A 59 19.27 -4.43 8.02
C LEU A 59 18.03 -5.33 8.10
N LEU A 60 17.63 -5.92 6.97
CA LEU A 60 16.45 -6.78 6.87
C LEU A 60 16.69 -8.23 7.28
N ASN A 61 17.95 -8.68 7.39
CA ASN A 61 18.29 -10.05 7.79
C ASN A 61 17.93 -10.37 9.25
N ASP A 62 17.88 -9.35 10.10
CA ASP A 62 17.63 -9.50 11.54
C ASP A 62 16.90 -8.24 12.05
N CYS A 63 15.56 -8.27 11.98
CA CYS A 63 14.71 -7.12 12.28
C CYS A 63 14.80 -6.67 13.74
N ASP A 64 15.17 -7.56 14.66
CA ASP A 64 15.17 -7.28 16.10
C ASP A 64 16.57 -6.89 16.61
N ARG A 65 17.60 -6.92 15.74
CA ARG A 65 18.99 -6.66 16.13
C ARG A 65 19.25 -5.26 16.64
N THR A 66 18.70 -4.26 15.94
CA THR A 66 18.96 -2.84 16.21
C THR A 66 17.68 -2.04 16.01
N GLN A 67 17.58 -0.88 16.66
CA GLN A 67 16.47 0.05 16.41
C GLN A 67 16.37 0.48 14.95
N ARG A 68 17.52 0.57 14.25
CA ARG A 68 17.55 0.83 12.81
C ARG A 68 16.94 -0.33 12.02
N SER A 69 17.29 -1.57 12.35
CA SER A 69 16.70 -2.77 11.74
C SER A 69 15.19 -2.81 11.95
N MET A 70 14.71 -2.54 13.18
CA MET A 70 13.28 -2.52 13.51
C MET A 70 12.53 -1.47 12.68
N ASN A 71 13.06 -0.24 12.62
CA ASN A 71 12.49 0.84 11.81
C ASN A 71 12.42 0.48 10.32
N ILE A 72 13.49 -0.11 9.77
CA ILE A 72 13.56 -0.49 8.36
C ILE A 72 12.66 -1.68 8.03
N CYS A 73 12.53 -2.66 8.92
CA CYS A 73 11.57 -3.76 8.73
C CYS A 73 10.12 -3.26 8.75
N ALA A 74 9.77 -2.37 9.68
CA ALA A 74 8.44 -1.75 9.68
C ALA A 74 8.20 -0.93 8.40
N PHE A 75 9.22 -0.22 7.90
CA PHE A 75 9.10 0.53 6.65
C PHE A 75 8.93 -0.39 5.43
N ARG A 76 9.67 -1.51 5.37
CA ARG A 76 9.50 -2.55 4.34
C ARG A 76 8.07 -3.06 4.32
N ASP A 77 7.48 -3.34 5.48
CA ASP A 77 6.11 -3.87 5.58
C ASP A 77 5.08 -2.85 5.07
N PHE A 78 5.31 -1.56 5.36
CA PHE A 78 4.50 -0.50 4.77
C PHE A 78 4.65 -0.46 3.24
N VAL A 79 5.88 -0.46 2.71
CA VAL A 79 6.14 -0.46 1.26
C VAL A 79 5.47 -1.65 0.57
N ALA A 80 5.54 -2.84 1.15
CA ALA A 80 4.86 -4.02 0.62
C ALA A 80 3.34 -3.81 0.55
N SER A 81 2.72 -3.31 1.63
CA SER A 81 1.28 -3.04 1.63
C SER A 81 0.85 -1.93 0.65
N ASP A 82 1.73 -0.96 0.41
CA ASP A 82 1.47 0.15 -0.52
C ASP A 82 1.49 -0.36 -1.98
N LEU A 83 2.45 -1.22 -2.33
CA LEU A 83 2.48 -1.90 -3.63
C LEU A 83 1.24 -2.80 -3.85
N ASP A 84 0.77 -3.48 -2.81
CA ASP A 84 -0.47 -4.26 -2.87
C ASP A 84 -1.70 -3.36 -3.12
N LEU A 85 -1.73 -2.16 -2.52
CA LEU A 85 -2.79 -1.19 -2.75
C LEU A 85 -2.76 -0.64 -4.18
N ASP A 86 -1.58 -0.35 -4.72
CA ASP A 86 -1.42 0.06 -6.12
C ASP A 86 -1.96 -1.00 -7.09
N ALA A 87 -1.64 -2.28 -6.84
CA ALA A 87 -2.16 -3.39 -7.63
C ALA A 87 -3.69 -3.49 -7.55
N ALA A 88 -4.27 -3.35 -6.35
CA ALA A 88 -5.73 -3.37 -6.15
C ALA A 88 -6.42 -2.20 -6.87
N LEU A 89 -5.85 -1.00 -6.78
CA LEU A 89 -6.38 0.19 -7.47
C LEU A 89 -6.27 0.05 -8.98
N LYS A 90 -5.16 -0.48 -9.51
CA LYS A 90 -5.01 -0.75 -10.94
C LYS A 90 -6.11 -1.68 -11.43
N ALA A 91 -6.29 -2.83 -10.79
CA ALA A 91 -7.36 -3.77 -11.13
C ALA A 91 -8.75 -3.11 -11.04
N LYS A 92 -8.96 -2.25 -10.03
CA LYS A 92 -10.24 -1.56 -9.85
C LYS A 92 -10.52 -0.54 -10.96
N ARG A 93 -9.53 0.27 -11.35
CA ARG A 93 -9.62 1.21 -12.47
C ARG A 93 -9.90 0.50 -13.79
N GLU A 94 -9.29 -0.66 -14.02
CA GLU A 94 -9.54 -1.50 -15.20
C GLU A 94 -10.97 -2.06 -15.19
N SER A 95 -11.50 -2.42 -14.02
CA SER A 95 -12.90 -2.90 -13.89
C SER A 95 -13.95 -1.80 -14.04
N LEU A 96 -13.60 -0.54 -13.77
CA LEU A 96 -14.50 0.62 -13.78
C LEU A 96 -13.84 1.82 -14.49
N PRO A 97 -13.54 1.72 -15.81
CA PRO A 97 -12.81 2.75 -16.53
C PRO A 97 -13.50 4.13 -16.51
N GLN A 98 -14.83 4.15 -16.52
CA GLN A 98 -15.65 5.35 -16.42
C GLN A 98 -15.55 6.05 -15.06
N CYS A 99 -15.14 5.34 -14.00
CA CYS A 99 -15.00 5.89 -12.65
C CYS A 99 -13.54 6.24 -12.31
N ARG A 100 -12.58 6.11 -13.25
CA ARG A 100 -11.15 6.24 -12.97
C ARG A 100 -10.78 7.54 -12.26
N ALA A 101 -11.25 8.68 -12.74
CA ALA A 101 -10.96 9.98 -12.13
C ALA A 101 -11.52 10.10 -10.70
N GLN A 102 -12.69 9.50 -10.44
CA GLN A 102 -13.29 9.48 -9.10
C GLN A 102 -12.50 8.58 -8.15
N ILE A 103 -12.06 7.41 -8.62
CA ILE A 103 -11.19 6.49 -7.87
C ILE A 103 -9.86 7.19 -7.53
N ASP A 104 -9.25 7.87 -8.51
CA ASP A 104 -7.97 8.57 -8.32
C ASP A 104 -8.10 9.73 -7.32
N GLY A 105 -9.16 10.54 -7.43
CA GLY A 105 -9.42 11.62 -6.47
C GLY A 105 -9.68 11.11 -5.06
N ALA A 106 -10.52 10.07 -4.91
CA ALA A 106 -10.81 9.47 -3.61
C ALA A 106 -9.60 8.77 -2.99
N GLN A 107 -8.69 8.25 -3.82
CA GLN A 107 -7.46 7.65 -3.35
C GLN A 107 -6.47 8.71 -2.85
N ALA A 108 -6.22 9.76 -3.63
CA ALA A 108 -5.33 10.85 -3.23
C ALA A 108 -5.80 11.52 -1.93
N ALA A 109 -7.12 11.74 -1.79
CA ALA A 109 -7.70 12.27 -0.55
C ALA A 109 -7.48 11.33 0.65
N TRP A 110 -7.65 10.02 0.46
CA TRP A 110 -7.43 9.03 1.50
C TRP A 110 -5.94 8.94 1.90
N GLU A 111 -5.00 9.02 0.95
CA GLU A 111 -3.57 9.03 1.24
C GLU A 111 -3.20 10.25 2.08
N ALA A 112 -3.68 11.44 1.71
CA ALA A 112 -3.44 12.66 2.50
C ALA A 112 -3.96 12.54 3.94
N GLU A 113 -5.15 11.97 4.13
CA GLU A 113 -5.70 11.72 5.46
C GLU A 113 -4.89 10.67 6.24
N ARG A 114 -4.45 9.58 5.59
CA ARG A 114 -3.56 8.57 6.20
C ARG A 114 -2.26 9.22 6.67
N GLU A 115 -1.64 10.04 5.82
CA GLU A 115 -0.40 10.73 6.15
C GLU A 115 -0.60 11.64 7.36
N LYS A 116 -1.68 12.42 7.39
CA LYS A 116 -2.00 13.28 8.53
C LYS A 116 -2.23 12.45 9.81
N ALA A 117 -3.16 11.51 9.78
CA ALA A 117 -3.53 10.71 10.95
C ALA A 117 -2.35 9.93 11.54
N CYS A 118 -1.50 9.31 10.69
CA CYS A 118 -0.34 8.57 11.17
C CYS A 118 0.81 9.46 11.65
N ASN A 119 0.85 10.75 11.28
CA ASN A 119 1.87 11.69 11.75
C ASN A 119 1.45 12.47 13.01
N GLU A 120 0.14 12.56 13.29
CA GLU A 120 -0.44 13.21 14.48
C GLU A 120 -0.39 12.30 15.72
N GLU A 121 -0.54 10.98 15.58
CA GLU A 121 -0.53 10.03 16.72
C GLU A 121 0.75 9.96 17.58
N PRO A 122 1.99 10.25 17.11
CA PRO A 122 3.17 10.27 17.96
C PRO A 122 3.24 11.42 18.98
N GLU A 123 2.17 12.18 19.19
CA GLU A 123 2.07 13.35 20.09
C GLU A 123 2.44 13.11 21.57
N ALA A 124 2.68 11.86 21.99
CA ALA A 124 3.20 11.54 23.33
C ALA A 124 4.73 11.42 23.41
N GLU A 125 5.46 11.41 22.27
CA GLU A 125 6.91 11.17 22.21
C GLU A 125 7.51 12.08 21.12
N GLU A 126 7.84 13.33 21.46
CA GLU A 126 8.72 14.13 20.59
C GLU A 126 10.01 13.34 20.32
N GLY A 127 10.19 12.90 19.07
CA GLY A 127 11.51 12.55 18.54
C GLY A 127 12.16 11.27 19.06
N GLY A 128 11.41 10.27 19.53
CA GLY A 128 11.96 8.97 19.88
C GLY A 128 12.48 8.16 18.67
N SER A 129 13.52 7.34 18.87
CA SER A 129 14.08 6.48 17.82
C SER A 129 13.09 5.43 17.27
N MET A 130 12.00 5.16 17.99
CA MET A 130 10.91 4.26 17.57
C MET A 130 9.81 4.96 16.75
N ARG A 131 9.78 6.29 16.68
CA ARG A 131 8.73 7.04 15.98
C ARG A 131 8.58 6.60 14.50
N PRO A 132 9.65 6.38 13.71
CA PRO A 132 9.52 5.91 12.34
C PRO A 132 8.86 4.53 12.21
N MET A 133 9.14 3.61 13.15
CA MET A 133 8.49 2.30 13.21
C MET A 133 6.99 2.43 13.48
N LEU A 134 6.59 3.24 14.46
CA LEU A 134 5.17 3.44 14.80
C LEU A 134 4.37 4.04 13.63
N ILE A 135 4.94 5.04 12.95
CA ILE A 135 4.34 5.63 11.75
C ILE A 135 4.17 4.58 10.66
N SER A 136 5.20 3.77 10.39
CA SER A 136 5.13 2.73 9.36
C SER A 136 4.10 1.65 9.70
N ALA A 137 3.97 1.27 10.98
CA ALA A 137 2.96 0.33 11.45
C ALA A 137 1.53 0.88 11.30
N CYS A 138 1.30 2.16 11.64
CA CYS A 138 0.03 2.85 11.40
C CYS A 138 -0.33 2.82 9.92
N LYS A 139 0.60 3.24 9.05
CA LYS A 139 0.39 3.27 7.61
C LYS A 139 0.11 1.88 7.03
N THR A 140 0.81 0.84 7.48
CA THR A 140 0.56 -0.55 7.07
C THR A 140 -0.86 -0.97 7.41
N THR A 141 -1.32 -0.70 8.63
CA THR A 141 -2.66 -1.06 9.09
C THR A 141 -3.75 -0.35 8.28
N ALA A 142 -3.61 0.97 8.11
CA ALA A 142 -4.55 1.76 7.32
C ALA A 142 -4.60 1.29 5.85
N THR A 143 -3.43 1.01 5.27
CA THR A 143 -3.30 0.58 3.87
C THR A 143 -3.95 -0.80 3.64
N ARG A 144 -3.77 -1.75 4.56
CA ARG A 144 -4.47 -3.05 4.50
C ARG A 144 -5.99 -2.91 4.56
N ALA A 145 -6.50 -2.04 5.43
CA ALA A 145 -7.94 -1.75 5.48
C ALA A 145 -8.44 -1.12 4.17
N ARG A 146 -7.65 -0.22 3.57
CA ARG A 146 -7.98 0.42 2.29
C ARG A 146 -8.00 -0.56 1.12
N ILE A 147 -7.11 -1.55 1.09
CA ILE A 147 -7.14 -2.61 0.07
C ILE A 147 -8.49 -3.33 0.06
N THR A 148 -9.02 -3.68 1.24
CA THR A 148 -10.35 -4.30 1.36
C THR A 148 -11.43 -3.37 0.81
N PHE A 149 -11.42 -2.09 1.23
CA PHE A 149 -12.37 -1.10 0.72
C PHE A 149 -12.32 -0.96 -0.82
N VAL A 150 -11.12 -0.87 -1.41
CA VAL A 150 -10.95 -0.73 -2.87
C VAL A 150 -11.54 -1.92 -3.61
N LYS A 151 -11.37 -3.15 -3.10
CA LYS A 151 -11.94 -4.36 -3.69
C LYS A 151 -13.48 -4.38 -3.66
N GLU A 152 -14.09 -3.66 -2.72
CA GLU A 152 -15.54 -3.61 -2.53
C GLU A 152 -16.26 -2.50 -3.31
N ILE A 153 -15.52 -1.56 -3.92
CA ILE A 153 -16.09 -0.53 -4.81
C ILE A 153 -16.90 -1.25 -5.91
N LYS A 154 -18.11 -0.77 -6.25
CA LYS A 154 -18.99 -1.37 -7.26
C LYS A 154 -19.35 -0.39 -8.35
#